data_AF-W2FWL8-F1
#
_entry.id   AF-W2FWL8-F1
#
_cell.length_a   1.000
_cell.length_b   1.000
_cell.length_c   1.000
_cell.angle_alpha   90.00
_cell.angle_beta   90.00
_cell.angle_gamma   90.00
#
_symmetry.space_group_name_H-M   'P 1'
#
loop_
_entity.id
_entity.type
_entity.pdbx_description
1 polymer ?
#
loop_
_entity_poly.entity_id
_entity_poly.type
_entity_poly.pdbx_seq_one_letter_code
_entity_poly.pdbx_strand_id
1 'polypeptide(L)'
;TVSKQRWINPWTKQQQCEEKYRIVLVKLHGVVVALLVNISDLPEALGLPNYSLRLPFRPPTDIDTTAPTNNIKDLDHNDKTSQWMEH
;
A
#
# COMPACT_ATOMS: atom_id res chain seq x y z
N THR A 1 13.38 -32.06 44.93
CA THR A 1 13.60 -32.05 43.46
C THR A 1 12.29 -32.37 42.78
N VAL A 2 11.60 -31.39 42.20
CA VAL A 2 10.41 -31.64 41.38
C VAL A 2 10.67 -31.01 40.02
N SER A 3 11.06 -31.86 39.08
CA SER A 3 11.37 -31.47 37.70
C SER A 3 10.05 -31.21 36.97
N LYS A 4 9.69 -29.94 36.76
CA LYS A 4 8.58 -29.55 35.90
C LYS A 4 9.01 -29.75 34.45
N GLN A 5 8.63 -30.89 33.86
CA GLN A 5 8.74 -31.07 32.42
C GLN A 5 7.77 -30.10 31.74
N ARG A 6 8.35 -29.12 31.03
CA ARG A 6 7.65 -28.15 30.18
C ARG A 6 7.21 -28.88 28.91
N TRP A 7 5.97 -29.31 28.86
CA TRP A 7 5.33 -29.81 27.64
C TRP A 7 5.26 -28.66 26.64
N ILE A 8 6.05 -28.76 25.57
CA ILE A 8 5.99 -27.82 24.46
C ILE A 8 4.82 -28.30 23.60
N ASN A 9 3.69 -27.60 23.65
CA ASN A 9 2.53 -27.94 22.80
C ASN A 9 2.94 -27.80 21.32
N PRO A 10 2.84 -28.86 20.50
CA PRO A 10 3.17 -28.79 19.08
C PRO A 10 2.21 -27.85 18.31
N TRP A 11 1.01 -27.66 18.83
CA TRP A 11 -0.03 -26.78 18.29
C TRP A 11 0.36 -25.29 18.27
N THR A 12 1.17 -24.84 19.25
CA THR A 12 1.64 -23.44 19.29
C THR A 12 2.58 -23.09 18.13
N LYS A 13 3.29 -24.08 17.55
CA LYS A 13 4.13 -23.86 16.37
C LYS A 13 3.33 -23.86 15.07
N GLN A 14 2.28 -24.67 14.97
CA GLN A 14 1.43 -24.72 13.78
C GLN A 14 0.63 -23.43 13.58
N GLN A 15 0.11 -22.82 14.66
CA GLN A 15 -0.61 -21.55 14.54
C GLN A 15 0.28 -20.38 14.14
N GLN A 16 1.53 -20.32 14.60
CA GLN A 16 2.49 -19.31 14.12
C GLN A 16 2.91 -19.54 12.66
N CYS A 17 2.89 -20.79 12.18
CA CYS A 17 3.16 -21.09 10.78
C CYS A 17 2.04 -20.55 9.87
N GLU A 18 0.78 -20.65 10.31
CA GLU A 18 -0.38 -20.21 9.51
C GLU A 18 -0.47 -18.68 9.37
N GLU A 19 -0.01 -17.93 10.37
CA GLU A 19 0.06 -16.46 10.30
C GLU A 19 1.24 -15.97 9.45
N LYS A 20 2.34 -16.72 9.45
CA LYS A 20 3.62 -16.33 8.83
C LYS A 20 3.64 -16.47 7.31
N TYR A 21 2.79 -17.33 6.73
CA TYR A 21 2.79 -17.58 5.30
C TYR A 21 1.47 -17.17 4.65
N ARG A 22 1.55 -16.52 3.49
CA ARG A 22 0.39 -16.14 2.67
C ARG A 22 0.57 -16.64 1.25
N ILE A 23 -0.55 -17.00 0.62
CA ILE A 23 -0.57 -17.39 -0.79
C ILE A 23 -0.60 -16.10 -1.63
N VAL A 24 0.39 -15.96 -2.51
CA VAL A 24 0.49 -14.87 -3.48
C VAL A 24 0.41 -15.46 -4.88
N LEU A 25 -0.39 -14.82 -5.74
CA LEU A 25 -0.46 -15.19 -7.16
C LEU A 25 0.59 -14.39 -7.93
N VAL A 26 1.48 -15.11 -8.63
CA VAL A 26 2.51 -14.51 -9.50
C VAL A 26 2.37 -15.02 -10.92
N LYS A 27 2.68 -14.16 -11.90
CA LYS A 27 2.66 -14.52 -13.32
C LYS A 27 4.08 -14.82 -13.79
N LEU A 28 4.37 -16.09 -14.08
CA LEU A 28 5.65 -16.57 -14.59
C LEU A 28 5.46 -17.11 -16.00
N HIS A 29 6.21 -16.58 -16.97
CA HIS A 29 6.11 -16.97 -18.38
C HIS A 29 4.67 -16.99 -18.94
N GLY A 30 3.82 -16.07 -18.49
CA GLY A 30 2.42 -15.99 -18.93
C GLY A 30 1.43 -16.84 -18.12
N VAL A 31 1.89 -17.74 -17.27
CA VAL A 31 1.07 -18.61 -16.42
C VAL A 31 0.97 -18.04 -15.01
N VAL A 32 -0.23 -18.05 -14.43
CA VAL A 32 -0.45 -17.64 -13.04
C VAL A 32 -0.19 -18.83 -12.12
N VAL A 33 0.71 -18.67 -11.16
CA VAL A 33 1.12 -19.68 -10.18
C VAL A 33 0.87 -19.15 -8.77
N ALA A 34 0.30 -19.99 -7.91
CA ALA A 34 0.12 -19.69 -6.49
C ALA A 34 1.38 -20.10 -5.70
N LEU A 35 2.04 -19.14 -5.06
CA LEU A 35 3.21 -19.38 -4.22
C LEU A 35 2.87 -19.11 -2.76
N LEU A 36 3.36 -19.97 -1.87
CA LEU A 36 3.30 -19.76 -0.44
C LEU A 36 4.52 -18.96 0.00
N VAL A 37 4.31 -17.73 0.47
CA VAL A 37 5.40 -16.76 0.77
C VAL A 37 5.36 -16.34 2.22
N ASN A 38 6.54 -16.25 2.86
CA ASN A 38 6.70 -15.72 4.21
C ASN A 38 6.49 -14.20 4.19
N ILE A 39 5.52 -13.70 4.96
CA ILE A 39 5.21 -12.27 5.02
C ILE A 39 6.26 -11.43 5.75
N SER A 40 7.10 -12.05 6.60
CA SER A 40 8.18 -11.32 7.29
C SER A 40 9.29 -10.90 6.33
N ASP A 41 9.58 -11.73 5.33
CA ASP A 41 10.67 -11.51 4.38
C ASP A 41 10.18 -10.78 3.11
N LEU A 42 8.87 -10.80 2.86
CA LEU A 42 8.26 -10.20 1.68
C LEU A 42 8.49 -8.68 1.56
N PRO A 43 8.36 -7.86 2.63
CA PRO A 43 8.66 -6.43 2.55
C PRO A 43 10.10 -6.17 2.12
N GLU A 44 11.07 -6.88 2.69
CA GLU A 44 12.48 -6.74 2.34
C GLU A 44 12.72 -7.14 0.88
N ALA A 45 12.19 -8.30 0.45
CA ALA A 45 12.32 -8.78 -0.93
C ALA A 45 11.67 -7.86 -1.98
N LEU A 46 10.60 -7.16 -1.60
CA LEU A 46 9.91 -6.18 -2.46
C LEU A 46 10.46 -4.75 -2.31
N GLY A 47 11.45 -4.51 -1.43
CA GLY A 47 11.97 -3.18 -1.15
C GLY A 47 10.94 -2.24 -0.50
N LEU A 48 9.95 -2.79 0.20
CA LEU A 48 8.93 -2.01 0.90
C LEU A 48 9.52 -1.35 2.14
N PRO A 49 9.08 -0.12 2.46
CA PRO A 49 9.49 0.53 3.68
C PRO A 49 8.96 -0.20 4.93
N ASN A 50 9.65 -0.06 6.05
CA ASN A 50 9.25 -0.63 7.34
C ASN A 50 8.06 0.10 8.01
N TYR A 51 7.30 0.88 7.23
CA TYR A 51 6.08 1.52 7.68
C TYR A 51 4.90 1.05 6.82
N SER A 52 3.70 1.12 7.38
CA SER A 52 2.48 0.72 6.68
C SER A 52 2.25 1.60 5.45
N LEU A 53 2.14 0.98 4.26
CA LEU A 53 1.68 1.66 3.04
C LEU A 53 0.18 1.95 3.04
N ARG A 54 -0.57 1.40 3.99
CA ARG A 54 -1.97 1.75 4.16
C ARG A 54 -2.05 3.14 4.75
N LEU A 55 -2.63 4.07 3.98
CA LEU A 55 -3.03 5.36 4.50
C LEU A 55 -3.92 5.13 5.73
N PRO A 56 -3.74 5.91 6.81
CA PRO A 56 -4.66 5.90 7.93
C PRO A 56 -6.09 6.09 7.42
N PHE A 57 -7.02 5.30 7.94
CA PHE A 57 -8.43 5.52 7.64
C PHE A 57 -8.79 6.95 8.07
N ARG A 58 -9.19 7.78 7.11
CA ARG A 58 -9.70 9.12 7.39
C ARG A 58 -11.21 8.98 7.46
N PRO A 59 -11.83 9.07 8.66
CA PRO A 59 -13.28 9.15 8.73
C PRO A 59 -13.75 10.36 7.91
N PRO A 60 -14.95 10.31 7.31
CA PRO A 60 -15.54 11.48 6.67
C PRO A 60 -15.45 12.63 7.68
N THR A 61 -14.69 13.65 7.33
CA THR A 61 -14.63 14.84 8.16
C THR A 61 -15.92 15.59 7.81
N ASP A 62 -16.77 15.83 8.81
CA ASP A 62 -17.91 16.75 8.73
C ASP A 62 -17.35 18.19 8.67
N ILE A 63 -16.55 18.44 7.64
CA ILE A 63 -16.20 19.79 7.23
C ILE A 63 -17.35 20.18 6.31
N ASP A 64 -18.14 21.15 6.79
CA ASP A 64 -19.03 21.96 5.97
C ASP A 64 -18.15 22.61 4.90
N THR A 65 -17.88 21.82 3.85
CA THR A 65 -17.06 22.23 2.73
C THR A 65 -17.97 23.15 1.96
N THR A 66 -17.95 24.42 2.37
CA THR A 66 -18.64 25.47 1.64
C THR A 66 -18.20 25.35 0.20
N ALA A 67 -19.19 25.39 -0.70
CA ALA A 67 -18.92 25.40 -2.12
C ALA A 67 -17.83 26.47 -2.38
N PRO A 68 -16.82 26.18 -3.21
CA PRO A 68 -15.73 27.11 -3.47
C PRO A 68 -16.31 28.48 -3.76
N THR A 69 -15.83 29.50 -3.01
CA THR A 69 -16.44 30.83 -2.92
C THR A 69 -16.70 31.48 -4.27
N ASN A 70 -15.94 31.13 -5.30
CA ASN A 70 -16.18 31.61 -6.64
C ASN A 70 -15.58 30.66 -7.69
N ASN A 71 -16.32 30.40 -8.77
CA ASN A 71 -15.74 29.86 -9.99
C ASN A 71 -14.87 30.96 -10.61
N ILE A 72 -13.55 30.89 -10.41
CA ILE A 72 -12.62 31.83 -11.06
C ILE A 72 -12.61 31.44 -12.54
N LYS A 73 -13.18 32.31 -13.38
CA LYS A 73 -13.18 32.13 -14.83
C LYS A 73 -11.73 32.10 -15.30
N ASP A 74 -11.36 31.03 -16.00
CA ASP A 74 -10.05 30.92 -16.64
C ASP A 74 -9.84 32.15 -17.54
N LEU A 75 -8.69 32.81 -17.38
CA LEU A 75 -8.34 33.94 -18.22
C LEU A 75 -7.81 33.35 -19.52
N ASP A 76 -8.55 33.49 -20.61
CA ASP A 76 -8.05 33.09 -21.92
C ASP A 76 -6.84 33.97 -22.27
N HIS A 77 -5.66 33.36 -22.28
CA HIS A 77 -4.42 34.03 -22.68
C HIS A 77 -4.39 34.09 -24.20
N ASN A 78 -5.27 34.89 -24.80
CA ASN A 78 -5.21 35.16 -26.23
C ASN A 78 -4.04 36.11 -26.49
N ASP A 79 -2.86 35.52 -26.61
CA ASP A 79 -1.64 36.21 -26.99
C ASP A 79 -1.70 36.50 -28.51
N LYS A 80 -2.53 37.47 -28.91
CA LYS A 80 -2.42 38.13 -30.23
C LYS A 80 -1.18 39.03 -30.32
N THR A 81 -0.18 38.79 -29.49
CA THR A 81 1.13 39.43 -29.53
C THR A 81 2.27 38.42 -29.62
N SER A 82 2.03 37.24 -30.20
CA SER A 82 3.07 36.62 -31.04
C SER A 82 3.12 37.30 -32.42
N GLN A 83 3.23 38.64 -32.42
CA GLN A 83 3.68 39.38 -33.59
C GLN A 83 5.18 39.15 -33.66
N TRP A 84 5.54 38.10 -34.38
CA TRP A 84 6.75 37.97 -35.18
C TRP A 84 7.55 39.28 -35.21
N MET A 85 8.59 39.36 -34.37
CA MET A 85 9.77 40.17 -34.69
C MET A 85 10.42 39.47 -35.90
N GLU A 86 9.84 39.70 -37.07
CA GLU A 86 10.45 39.38 -38.36
C GLU A 86 11.07 40.66 -38.94
N HIS A 87 12.35 40.49 -39.31
CA HIS A 87 13.29 41.36 -40.03
C HIS A 87 14.04 42.45 -39.26
#